data_AF-Q1CQN9-F1
#
_entry.id   AF-Q1CQN9-F1
#
_cell.length_a   1.000
_cell.length_b   1.000
_cell.length_c   1.000
_cell.angle_alpha   90.00
_cell.angle_beta   90.00
_cell.angle_gamma   90.00
#
_symmetry.space_group_name_H-M   'P 1'
#
loop_
_entity.id
_entity.type
_entity.pdbx_description
1 polymer ?
#
loop_
_entity_poly.entity_id
_entity_poly.type
_entity_poly.pdbx_seq_one_letter_code
_entity_poly.pdbx_strand_id
1 'polypeptide(L)'
;MTFLDNIKQGCLDGWTKYKILPSLTAAQAILESGWGKHAPHNALFGIKADASWTGKSFNTKTQEEYQPGIVTDIVDRFRAYDSWTDSIIDHGKFLNDNPRYQSVVGETDYKKACHAIKDAGYATASGYAELLIQLIEENDLQKWDKEILTNQKEVTMTTANEIVKYCVDLANSGMGVDKDGAYGTQCCDLPCFIVKNWFGIDLWGNAIDLLNSASAQGLEVIYNAPGVNPKASDLFVMEVAGSPYGHTGAVIEDSDGYTIKTVEQNIDGNWDSLQVGGPARFNTRDFTGVVGWIRLPVDHAHQTVDTAPQNSDTIVETPKSGTFTLDVVEINIRRWPSLASEVVGSYKQGDTVSFDSEGYANGYYWISYLGGSGMRNYMAIGITDKDGNIISLWGKLN
;
A
#
# COMPACT_ATOMS: atom_id res chain seq x y z
N MET A 1 -23.02 9.73 -12.99
CA MET A 1 -22.42 8.48 -12.50
C MET A 1 -23.33 7.33 -12.89
N THR A 2 -22.77 6.31 -13.50
CA THR A 2 -23.46 5.07 -13.86
C THR A 2 -23.59 4.15 -12.64
N PHE A 3 -24.43 3.12 -12.72
CA PHE A 3 -24.54 2.10 -11.66
C PHE A 3 -23.18 1.46 -11.34
N LEU A 4 -22.39 1.13 -12.37
CA LEU A 4 -21.08 0.51 -12.22
C LEU A 4 -20.08 1.46 -11.54
N ASP A 5 -20.09 2.76 -11.86
CA ASP A 5 -19.23 3.74 -11.20
C ASP A 5 -19.46 3.76 -9.68
N ASN A 6 -20.72 3.62 -9.25
CA ASN A 6 -21.10 3.68 -7.84
C ASN A 6 -20.67 2.45 -7.03
N ILE A 7 -20.46 1.30 -7.68
CA ILE A 7 -20.12 0.04 -6.98
C ILE A 7 -18.66 -0.38 -7.20
N LYS A 8 -17.95 0.19 -8.19
CA LYS A 8 -16.62 -0.24 -8.60
C LYS A 8 -15.65 -0.33 -7.43
N GLN A 9 -15.53 0.75 -6.65
CA GLN A 9 -14.59 0.77 -5.53
C GLN A 9 -14.91 -0.31 -4.49
N GLY A 10 -16.19 -0.47 -4.14
CA GLY A 10 -16.61 -1.52 -3.20
C GLY A 10 -16.29 -2.94 -3.71
N CYS A 11 -16.39 -3.18 -5.02
CA CYS A 11 -16.03 -4.46 -5.62
C CYS A 11 -14.51 -4.72 -5.54
N LEU A 12 -13.69 -3.69 -5.82
CA LEU A 12 -12.23 -3.77 -5.69
C LEU A 12 -11.80 -4.01 -4.23
N ASP A 13 -12.40 -3.29 -3.29
CA ASP A 13 -12.13 -3.45 -1.84
C ASP A 13 -12.53 -4.86 -1.36
N GLY A 14 -13.59 -5.42 -1.94
CA GLY A 14 -14.05 -6.79 -1.70
C GLY A 14 -12.97 -7.84 -2.02
N TRP A 15 -12.23 -7.67 -3.11
CA TRP A 15 -11.08 -8.53 -3.43
C TRP A 15 -9.98 -8.39 -2.38
N THR A 16 -9.60 -7.17 -2.03
CA THR A 16 -8.53 -6.92 -1.06
C THR A 16 -8.83 -7.54 0.30
N LYS A 17 -10.08 -7.42 0.77
CA LYS A 17 -10.49 -7.84 2.11
C LYS A 17 -10.98 -9.28 2.21
N TYR A 18 -11.71 -9.76 1.21
CA TYR A 18 -12.43 -11.05 1.25
C TYR A 18 -12.07 -11.98 0.09
N LYS A 19 -11.15 -11.57 -0.80
CA LYS A 19 -10.70 -12.35 -1.96
C LYS A 19 -11.83 -12.80 -2.89
N ILE A 20 -12.89 -11.99 -3.02
CA ILE A 20 -13.96 -12.23 -4.00
C ILE A 20 -13.68 -11.38 -5.24
N LEU A 21 -13.70 -12.00 -6.43
CA LEU A 21 -13.42 -11.32 -7.70
C LEU A 21 -14.33 -10.09 -7.89
N PRO A 22 -13.78 -8.92 -8.24
CA PRO A 22 -14.58 -7.72 -8.51
C PRO A 22 -15.60 -7.92 -9.63
N SER A 23 -15.23 -8.62 -10.71
CA SER A 23 -16.13 -8.91 -11.83
C SER A 23 -17.32 -9.76 -11.42
N LEU A 24 -17.11 -10.81 -10.62
CA LEU A 24 -18.16 -11.65 -10.09
C LEU A 24 -19.13 -10.83 -9.22
N THR A 25 -18.58 -10.04 -8.29
CA THR A 25 -19.38 -9.19 -7.41
C THR A 25 -20.24 -8.20 -8.22
N ALA A 26 -19.65 -7.52 -9.20
CA ALA A 26 -20.37 -6.58 -10.04
C ALA A 26 -21.45 -7.26 -10.89
N ALA A 27 -21.17 -8.42 -11.47
CA ALA A 27 -22.15 -9.18 -12.26
C ALA A 27 -23.34 -9.65 -11.44
N GLN A 28 -23.12 -10.14 -10.21
CA GLN A 28 -24.20 -10.47 -9.29
C GLN A 28 -25.01 -9.23 -8.93
N ALA A 29 -24.35 -8.10 -8.62
CA ALA A 29 -25.06 -6.85 -8.34
C ALA A 29 -25.93 -6.40 -9.53
N ILE A 30 -25.44 -6.52 -10.77
CA ILE A 30 -26.24 -6.21 -11.97
C ILE A 30 -27.47 -7.12 -12.05
N LEU A 31 -27.26 -8.43 -11.95
CA LEU A 31 -28.29 -9.44 -12.15
C LEU A 31 -29.38 -9.35 -11.09
N GLU A 32 -28.98 -9.37 -9.82
CA GLU A 32 -29.88 -9.48 -8.67
C GLU A 32 -30.69 -8.18 -8.44
N SER A 33 -30.12 -7.03 -8.79
CA SER A 33 -30.78 -5.73 -8.58
C SER A 33 -31.36 -5.11 -9.86
N GLY A 34 -31.21 -5.76 -11.01
CA GLY A 34 -31.59 -5.21 -12.30
C GLY A 34 -30.94 -3.84 -12.55
N TRP A 35 -29.61 -3.77 -12.44
CA TRP A 35 -28.84 -2.52 -12.54
C TRP A 35 -29.17 -1.47 -11.47
N GLY A 36 -29.42 -1.92 -10.24
CA GLY A 36 -29.80 -1.07 -9.11
C GLY A 36 -31.23 -0.54 -9.17
N LYS A 37 -31.98 -0.84 -10.23
CA LYS A 37 -33.37 -0.39 -10.38
C LYS A 37 -34.29 -1.08 -9.38
N HIS A 38 -33.96 -2.29 -8.96
CA HIS A 38 -34.75 -3.16 -8.08
C HIS A 38 -33.88 -3.62 -6.90
N ALA A 39 -33.44 -2.66 -6.07
CA ALA A 39 -32.66 -2.90 -4.86
C ALA A 39 -33.43 -2.42 -3.60
N PRO A 40 -34.58 -3.02 -3.25
CA PRO A 40 -35.34 -2.64 -2.07
C PRO A 40 -34.46 -2.71 -0.82
N HIS A 41 -34.54 -1.69 0.03
CA HIS A 41 -33.71 -1.57 1.23
C HIS A 41 -32.19 -1.72 0.96
N ASN A 42 -31.75 -1.20 -0.19
CA ASN A 42 -30.36 -1.21 -0.64
C ASN A 42 -29.77 -2.62 -0.84
N ALA A 43 -30.60 -3.68 -0.90
CA ALA A 43 -30.15 -5.04 -1.07
C ALA A 43 -29.81 -5.32 -2.54
N LEU A 44 -28.52 -5.22 -2.89
CA LEU A 44 -28.06 -5.40 -4.27
C LEU A 44 -27.93 -6.86 -4.71
N PHE A 45 -27.80 -7.80 -3.77
CA PHE A 45 -27.34 -9.17 -4.05
C PHE A 45 -28.35 -10.27 -3.71
N GLY A 46 -29.55 -9.92 -3.25
CA GLY A 46 -30.57 -10.92 -2.90
C GLY A 46 -30.16 -11.88 -1.78
N ILE A 47 -29.31 -11.48 -0.83
CA ILE A 47 -28.86 -12.36 0.25
C ILE A 47 -30.02 -12.61 1.23
N LYS A 48 -30.39 -13.88 1.40
CA LYS A 48 -31.43 -14.28 2.35
C LYS A 48 -30.96 -14.05 3.79
N ALA A 49 -31.88 -13.59 4.62
CA ALA A 49 -31.68 -13.45 6.06
C ALA A 49 -32.05 -14.77 6.74
N ASP A 50 -31.10 -15.70 6.80
CA ASP A 50 -31.25 -16.97 7.52
C ASP A 50 -31.39 -16.78 9.05
N ALA A 51 -31.46 -17.88 9.79
CA ALA A 51 -31.64 -17.85 11.25
C ALA A 51 -30.48 -17.21 12.02
N SER A 52 -29.28 -17.16 11.44
CA SER A 52 -28.10 -16.53 12.03
C SER A 52 -28.04 -15.02 11.81
N TRP A 53 -28.84 -14.48 10.87
CA TRP A 53 -28.86 -13.06 10.59
C TRP A 53 -29.60 -12.27 11.67
N THR A 54 -28.88 -11.37 12.34
CA THR A 54 -29.41 -10.48 13.39
C THR A 54 -29.64 -9.05 12.93
N GLY A 55 -29.31 -8.73 11.67
CA GLY A 55 -29.45 -7.38 11.11
C GLY A 55 -30.87 -7.07 10.61
N LYS A 56 -31.04 -5.90 9.99
CA LYS A 56 -32.30 -5.49 9.35
C LYS A 56 -32.67 -6.51 8.27
N SER A 57 -33.97 -6.75 8.11
CA SER A 57 -34.50 -7.65 7.09
C SER A 57 -35.86 -7.20 6.60
N PHE A 58 -36.25 -7.71 5.43
CA PHE A 58 -37.57 -7.47 4.85
C PHE A 58 -38.04 -8.72 4.10
N ASN A 59 -39.35 -8.87 3.97
CA ASN A 59 -39.96 -9.96 3.20
C ASN A 59 -40.36 -9.43 1.83
N THR A 60 -40.05 -10.17 0.77
CA THR A 60 -40.49 -9.86 -0.59
C THR A 60 -40.75 -11.13 -1.39
N LYS A 61 -41.47 -10.99 -2.51
CA LYS A 61 -41.60 -12.08 -3.48
C LYS A 61 -40.27 -12.30 -4.19
N THR A 62 -39.93 -13.56 -4.41
CA THR A 62 -38.78 -13.98 -5.22
C THR A 62 -39.17 -15.21 -6.04
N GLN A 63 -38.31 -15.57 -6.99
CA GLN A 63 -38.50 -16.65 -7.93
C GLN A 63 -37.47 -17.76 -7.69
N GLU A 64 -37.93 -19.00 -7.62
CA GLU A 64 -37.07 -20.18 -7.47
C GLU A 64 -37.31 -21.18 -8.60
N GLU A 65 -36.24 -21.80 -9.09
CA GLU A 65 -36.28 -22.81 -10.14
C GLU A 65 -35.97 -24.20 -9.54
N TYR A 66 -37.01 -24.94 -9.15
CA TYR A 66 -36.85 -26.30 -8.61
C TYR A 66 -36.70 -27.38 -9.69
N GLN A 67 -37.13 -27.07 -10.92
CA GLN A 67 -36.97 -27.91 -12.10
C GLN A 67 -36.54 -27.02 -13.28
N PRO A 68 -35.60 -27.47 -14.13
CA PRO A 68 -35.13 -26.66 -15.25
C PRO A 68 -36.26 -26.06 -16.10
N GLY A 69 -36.30 -24.74 -16.20
CA GLY A 69 -37.29 -23.96 -16.94
C GLY A 69 -38.62 -23.69 -16.20
N ILE A 70 -38.82 -24.19 -14.98
CA ILE A 70 -40.05 -24.00 -14.20
C ILE A 70 -39.77 -23.11 -12.99
N VAL A 71 -40.27 -21.89 -13.05
CA VAL A 71 -40.12 -20.88 -11.99
C VAL A 71 -41.33 -20.88 -11.06
N THR A 72 -41.08 -20.85 -9.75
CA THR A 72 -42.09 -20.78 -8.70
C THR A 72 -41.93 -19.47 -7.92
N ASP A 73 -43.00 -18.69 -7.80
CA ASP A 73 -43.01 -17.51 -6.92
C ASP A 73 -43.16 -17.93 -5.46
N ILE A 74 -42.27 -17.45 -4.61
CA ILE A 74 -42.33 -17.62 -3.15
C ILE A 74 -42.17 -16.27 -2.45
N VAL A 75 -42.52 -16.19 -1.17
CA VAL A 75 -42.15 -15.06 -0.30
C VAL A 75 -41.01 -15.52 0.58
N ASP A 76 -39.91 -14.77 0.60
CA ASP A 76 -38.74 -15.07 1.42
C ASP A 76 -38.23 -13.82 2.14
N ARG A 77 -37.35 -14.02 3.12
CA ARG A 77 -36.78 -12.98 3.97
C ARG A 77 -35.36 -12.66 3.52
N PHE A 78 -35.11 -11.39 3.22
CA PHE A 78 -33.83 -10.88 2.73
C PHE A 78 -33.20 -9.89 3.70
N ARG A 79 -31.86 -9.80 3.68
CA ARG A 79 -31.09 -8.83 4.46
C ARG A 79 -31.34 -7.42 3.92
N ALA A 80 -31.47 -6.44 4.80
CA ALA A 80 -31.62 -5.01 4.47
C ALA A 80 -30.42 -4.20 4.94
N TYR A 81 -30.11 -3.12 4.22
CA TYR A 81 -28.92 -2.32 4.43
C TYR A 81 -29.22 -0.83 4.42
N ASP A 82 -28.35 -0.05 5.07
CA ASP A 82 -28.46 1.41 5.11
C ASP A 82 -27.89 2.05 3.83
N SER A 83 -26.97 1.36 3.14
CA SER A 83 -26.39 1.80 1.87
C SER A 83 -26.05 0.62 0.94
N TRP A 84 -25.80 0.91 -0.34
CA TRP A 84 -25.24 -0.07 -1.28
C TRP A 84 -23.84 -0.54 -0.85
N THR A 85 -23.04 0.34 -0.25
CA THR A 85 -21.71 -0.01 0.29
C THR A 85 -21.83 -1.09 1.36
N ASP A 86 -22.76 -0.96 2.29
CA ASP A 86 -23.01 -1.98 3.32
C ASP A 86 -23.44 -3.32 2.71
N SER A 87 -24.25 -3.28 1.64
CA SER A 87 -24.66 -4.47 0.91
C SER A 87 -23.49 -5.17 0.22
N ILE A 88 -22.52 -4.42 -0.34
CA ILE A 88 -21.32 -4.97 -0.99
C ILE A 88 -20.37 -5.57 0.04
N ILE A 89 -20.19 -4.91 1.18
CA ILE A 89 -19.34 -5.41 2.28
C ILE A 89 -19.91 -6.71 2.85
N ASP A 90 -21.23 -6.79 3.08
CA ASP A 90 -21.87 -8.00 3.59
C ASP A 90 -21.84 -9.13 2.57
N HIS A 91 -21.92 -8.84 1.27
CA HIS A 91 -21.75 -9.85 0.22
C HIS A 91 -20.37 -10.52 0.28
N GLY A 92 -19.29 -9.72 0.31
CA GLY A 92 -17.93 -10.25 0.42
C GLY A 92 -17.73 -11.07 1.69
N LYS A 93 -18.23 -10.57 2.83
CA LYS A 93 -18.18 -11.29 4.11
C LYS A 93 -18.98 -12.59 4.09
N PHE A 94 -20.21 -12.57 3.54
CA PHE A 94 -21.08 -13.74 3.47
C PHE A 94 -20.44 -14.88 2.69
N LEU A 95 -19.79 -14.58 1.55
CA LEU A 95 -19.08 -15.58 0.77
C LEU A 95 -17.81 -16.08 1.47
N ASN A 96 -17.03 -15.17 2.06
CA ASN A 96 -15.78 -15.52 2.74
C ASN A 96 -16.01 -16.37 4.01
N ASP A 97 -16.95 -15.96 4.86
CA ASP A 97 -17.14 -16.56 6.20
C ASP A 97 -17.93 -17.87 6.14
N ASN A 98 -18.62 -18.16 5.03
CA ASN A 98 -19.43 -19.35 4.87
C ASN A 98 -18.65 -20.45 4.14
N PRO A 99 -18.34 -21.60 4.79
CA PRO A 99 -17.59 -22.70 4.19
C PRO A 99 -18.16 -23.21 2.86
N ARG A 100 -19.46 -23.01 2.62
CA ARG A 100 -20.15 -23.35 1.38
C ARG A 100 -19.52 -22.71 0.13
N TYR A 101 -18.95 -21.50 0.25
CA TYR A 101 -18.45 -20.73 -0.89
C TYR A 101 -16.93 -20.68 -0.98
N GLN A 102 -16.20 -21.53 -0.25
CA GLN A 102 -14.72 -21.49 -0.20
C GLN A 102 -14.07 -21.64 -1.58
N SER A 103 -14.66 -22.39 -2.50
CA SER A 103 -14.17 -22.52 -3.88
C SER A 103 -14.25 -21.23 -4.71
N VAL A 104 -14.98 -20.21 -4.23
CA VAL A 104 -15.06 -18.87 -4.85
C VAL A 104 -13.95 -17.96 -4.30
N VAL A 105 -13.52 -18.17 -3.06
CA VAL A 105 -12.58 -17.30 -2.34
C VAL A 105 -11.18 -17.48 -2.92
N GLY A 106 -10.62 -16.40 -3.48
CA GLY A 106 -9.28 -16.37 -4.06
C GLY A 106 -9.17 -16.96 -5.47
N GLU A 107 -10.27 -17.44 -6.06
CA GLU A 107 -10.29 -17.78 -7.48
C GLU A 107 -10.03 -16.52 -8.32
N THR A 108 -9.23 -16.64 -9.38
CA THR A 108 -8.82 -15.52 -10.25
C THR A 108 -9.34 -15.66 -11.67
N ASP A 109 -9.91 -16.82 -12.01
CA ASP A 109 -10.64 -17.07 -13.25
C ASP A 109 -12.14 -16.84 -13.00
N TYR A 110 -12.67 -15.75 -13.54
CA TYR A 110 -14.07 -15.39 -13.34
C TYR A 110 -15.05 -16.46 -13.85
N LYS A 111 -14.70 -17.25 -14.88
CA LYS A 111 -15.57 -18.33 -15.37
C LYS A 111 -15.69 -19.43 -14.33
N LYS A 112 -14.55 -19.83 -13.74
CA LYS A 112 -14.54 -20.79 -12.63
C LYS A 112 -15.29 -20.24 -11.41
N ALA A 113 -15.11 -18.96 -11.08
CA ALA A 113 -15.79 -18.34 -9.96
C ALA A 113 -17.33 -18.32 -10.14
N CYS A 114 -17.82 -18.01 -11.35
CA CYS A 114 -19.24 -18.07 -11.70
C CYS A 114 -19.84 -19.47 -11.60
N HIS A 115 -19.11 -20.50 -12.06
CA HIS A 115 -19.56 -21.89 -11.87
C HIS A 115 -19.51 -22.30 -10.40
N ALA A 116 -18.44 -21.97 -9.68
CA ALA A 116 -18.27 -22.31 -8.27
C ALA A 116 -19.38 -21.71 -7.39
N ILE A 117 -19.77 -20.46 -7.60
CA ILE A 117 -20.85 -19.83 -6.81
C ILE A 117 -22.22 -20.45 -7.11
N LYS A 118 -22.45 -20.87 -8.37
CA LYS A 118 -23.66 -21.60 -8.75
C LYS A 118 -23.69 -22.99 -8.13
N ASP A 119 -22.60 -23.74 -8.23
CA ASP A 119 -22.47 -25.08 -7.65
C ASP A 119 -22.61 -25.07 -6.12
N ALA A 120 -22.15 -23.99 -5.49
CA ALA A 120 -22.35 -23.72 -4.06
C ALA A 120 -23.82 -23.39 -3.71
N GLY A 121 -24.70 -23.20 -4.69
CA GLY A 121 -26.13 -23.00 -4.47
C GLY A 121 -26.52 -21.58 -4.10
N TYR A 122 -25.83 -20.56 -4.62
CA TYR A 122 -26.23 -19.15 -4.43
C TYR A 122 -27.62 -18.86 -5.04
N ALA A 123 -27.89 -19.40 -6.23
CA ALA A 123 -29.17 -19.27 -6.92
C ALA A 123 -29.66 -20.63 -7.44
N THR A 124 -30.98 -20.81 -7.50
CA THR A 124 -31.60 -22.02 -8.07
C THR A 124 -31.62 -22.01 -9.60
N ALA A 125 -31.59 -20.81 -10.21
CA ALA A 125 -31.65 -20.62 -11.66
C ALA A 125 -30.62 -21.47 -12.43
N SER A 126 -31.05 -22.32 -13.36
CA SER A 126 -30.18 -23.30 -14.04
C SER A 126 -29.07 -22.63 -14.87
N GLY A 127 -29.36 -21.50 -15.52
CA GLY A 127 -28.42 -20.71 -16.33
C GLY A 127 -27.61 -19.65 -15.58
N TYR A 128 -27.61 -19.64 -14.24
CA TYR A 128 -27.02 -18.54 -13.46
C TYR A 128 -25.56 -18.25 -13.78
N ALA A 129 -24.70 -19.27 -13.85
CA ALA A 129 -23.27 -19.09 -14.11
C ALA A 129 -23.03 -18.44 -15.48
N GLU A 130 -23.73 -18.91 -16.52
CA GLU A 130 -23.61 -18.39 -17.88
C GLU A 130 -24.10 -16.94 -17.99
N LEU A 131 -25.19 -16.59 -17.28
CA LEU A 131 -25.67 -15.21 -17.22
C LEU A 131 -24.64 -14.28 -16.56
N LEU A 132 -23.98 -14.73 -15.48
CA LEU A 132 -22.91 -13.94 -14.86
C LEU A 132 -21.72 -13.76 -15.80
N ILE A 133 -21.27 -14.82 -16.46
CA ILE A 133 -20.18 -14.76 -17.45
C ILE A 133 -20.53 -13.78 -18.57
N GLN A 134 -21.75 -13.85 -19.12
CA GLN A 134 -22.23 -12.93 -20.14
C GLN A 134 -22.19 -11.47 -19.65
N LEU A 135 -22.70 -11.20 -18.44
CA LEU A 135 -22.67 -9.85 -17.86
C LEU A 135 -21.25 -9.34 -17.63
N ILE A 136 -20.31 -10.21 -17.25
CA ILE A 136 -18.89 -9.86 -17.13
C ILE A 136 -18.32 -9.45 -18.48
N GLU A 137 -18.52 -10.28 -19.50
CA GLU A 137 -17.95 -10.07 -20.84
C GLU A 137 -18.58 -8.85 -21.55
N GLU A 138 -19.89 -8.67 -21.50
CA GLU A 138 -20.60 -7.54 -22.16
C GLU A 138 -20.27 -6.17 -21.53
N ASN A 139 -19.90 -6.15 -20.25
CA ASN A 139 -19.61 -4.92 -19.51
C ASN A 139 -18.12 -4.74 -19.21
N ASP A 140 -17.25 -5.57 -19.81
CA ASP A 140 -15.81 -5.53 -19.64
C ASP A 140 -15.35 -5.61 -18.16
N LEU A 141 -16.08 -6.30 -17.30
CA LEU A 141 -15.81 -6.33 -15.86
C LEU A 141 -14.51 -7.08 -15.52
N GLN A 142 -14.04 -7.96 -16.39
CA GLN A 142 -12.72 -8.60 -16.29
C GLN A 142 -11.56 -7.58 -16.28
N LYS A 143 -11.79 -6.34 -16.75
CA LYS A 143 -10.81 -5.26 -16.62
C LYS A 143 -10.59 -4.86 -15.16
N TRP A 144 -11.61 -4.98 -14.30
CA TRP A 144 -11.50 -4.66 -12.87
C TRP A 144 -10.70 -5.75 -12.14
N ASP A 145 -10.88 -7.01 -12.51
CA ASP A 145 -10.04 -8.11 -12.03
C ASP A 145 -8.59 -7.88 -12.44
N LYS A 146 -8.36 -7.56 -13.72
CA LYS A 146 -7.02 -7.26 -14.22
C LYS A 146 -6.42 -6.06 -13.49
N GLU A 147 -7.18 -4.98 -13.26
CA GLU A 147 -6.74 -3.80 -12.51
C GLU A 147 -6.28 -4.22 -11.11
N ILE A 148 -7.09 -4.93 -10.33
CA ILE A 148 -6.71 -5.28 -8.96
C ILE A 148 -5.61 -6.34 -8.90
N LEU A 149 -5.59 -7.30 -9.82
CA LEU A 149 -4.58 -8.35 -9.88
C LEU A 149 -3.24 -7.84 -10.44
N THR A 150 -3.27 -6.87 -11.37
CA THR A 150 -2.07 -6.19 -11.86
C THR A 150 -1.55 -5.22 -10.82
N ASN A 151 -2.41 -4.44 -10.16
CA ASN A 151 -2.00 -3.57 -9.07
C ASN A 151 -1.50 -4.38 -7.87
N GLN A 152 -2.08 -5.53 -7.55
CA GLN A 152 -1.48 -6.44 -6.57
C GLN A 152 -0.16 -7.01 -7.07
N LYS A 153 -0.05 -7.33 -8.36
CA LYS A 153 1.22 -7.78 -8.93
C LYS A 153 2.29 -6.68 -8.86
N GLU A 154 1.96 -5.43 -9.16
CA GLU A 154 2.83 -4.25 -9.06
C GLU A 154 3.18 -3.90 -7.61
N VAL A 155 2.22 -4.00 -6.69
CA VAL A 155 2.47 -3.91 -5.24
C VAL A 155 3.37 -5.06 -4.75
N THR A 156 3.24 -6.27 -5.31
CA THR A 156 4.19 -7.38 -5.10
C THR A 156 5.47 -7.29 -5.94
N MET A 157 5.59 -6.31 -6.84
CA MET A 157 6.78 -5.99 -7.61
C MET A 157 7.43 -4.72 -7.06
N THR A 158 7.33 -4.49 -5.76
CA THR A 158 8.33 -3.64 -5.10
C THR A 158 9.67 -4.34 -5.30
N THR A 159 10.60 -3.68 -5.98
CA THR A 159 11.96 -4.20 -6.13
C THR A 159 12.81 -3.78 -4.94
N ALA A 160 13.82 -4.58 -4.58
CA ALA A 160 14.82 -4.15 -3.60
C ALA A 160 15.43 -2.79 -3.98
N ASN A 161 15.58 -2.53 -5.28
CA ASN A 161 16.14 -1.29 -5.81
C ASN A 161 15.30 -0.04 -5.51
N GLU A 162 13.97 -0.13 -5.48
CA GLU A 162 13.12 1.02 -5.17
C GLU A 162 13.26 1.44 -3.71
N ILE A 163 13.28 0.47 -2.78
CA ILE A 163 13.49 0.72 -1.36
C ILE A 163 14.91 1.22 -1.10
N VAL A 164 15.91 0.60 -1.73
CA VAL A 164 17.31 1.04 -1.62
C VAL A 164 17.47 2.46 -2.17
N LYS A 165 16.89 2.75 -3.34
CA LYS A 165 16.90 4.08 -3.94
C LYS A 165 16.29 5.11 -2.99
N TYR A 166 15.14 4.81 -2.39
CA TYR A 166 14.53 5.69 -1.39
C TYR A 166 15.47 6.00 -0.21
N CYS A 167 16.17 4.99 0.32
CA CYS A 167 17.11 5.19 1.42
C CYS A 167 18.31 6.04 0.99
N VAL A 168 18.92 5.71 -0.16
CA VAL A 168 20.04 6.47 -0.77
C VAL A 168 19.63 7.93 -0.97
N ASP A 169 18.41 8.14 -1.43
CA ASP A 169 17.81 9.43 -1.72
C ASP A 169 17.62 10.27 -0.44
N LEU A 170 17.12 9.67 0.65
CA LEU A 170 17.09 10.29 1.98
C LEU A 170 18.50 10.68 2.47
N ALA A 171 19.46 9.77 2.33
CA ALA A 171 20.83 10.03 2.78
C ALA A 171 21.51 11.17 1.99
N ASN A 172 21.40 11.14 0.67
CA ASN A 172 21.93 12.20 -0.20
C ASN A 172 21.25 13.55 0.05
N SER A 173 19.99 13.54 0.48
CA SER A 173 19.24 14.77 0.76
C SER A 173 19.46 15.29 2.19
N GLY A 174 20.14 14.53 3.05
CA GLY A 174 20.29 14.85 4.48
C GLY A 174 18.94 14.87 5.21
N MET A 175 18.00 14.02 4.78
CA MET A 175 16.65 13.93 5.34
C MET A 175 16.50 12.64 6.15
N GLY A 176 15.51 12.59 7.02
CA GLY A 176 15.10 11.37 7.70
C GLY A 176 13.58 11.27 7.76
N VAL A 177 13.09 10.09 8.12
CA VAL A 177 11.70 9.85 8.45
C VAL A 177 11.54 9.76 9.95
N ASP A 178 10.42 10.25 10.45
CA ASP A 178 9.93 9.94 11.79
C ASP A 178 8.49 9.44 11.65
N LYS A 179 8.36 8.15 11.94
CA LYS A 179 7.23 7.34 11.52
C LYS A 179 6.09 7.44 12.52
N ASP A 180 6.42 7.60 13.80
CA ASP A 180 5.45 7.62 14.90
C ASP A 180 5.22 9.02 15.50
N GLY A 181 5.97 10.03 15.03
CA GLY A 181 5.94 11.41 15.52
C GLY A 181 6.60 11.58 16.88
N ALA A 182 7.34 10.57 17.36
CA ALA A 182 7.94 10.53 18.69
C ALA A 182 9.46 10.62 18.61
N TYR A 183 10.01 11.62 19.32
CA TYR A 183 11.45 11.84 19.43
C TYR A 183 12.16 12.16 18.10
N GLY A 184 11.46 12.49 17.02
CA GLY A 184 12.08 12.85 15.75
C GLY A 184 12.69 11.62 15.06
N THR A 185 13.67 11.85 14.16
CA THR A 185 14.20 10.84 13.23
C THR A 185 15.11 9.80 13.90
N GLN A 186 14.55 8.85 14.65
CA GLN A 186 15.28 7.80 15.33
C GLN A 186 15.74 6.71 14.37
N CYS A 187 16.65 5.85 14.82
CA CYS A 187 17.16 4.72 14.03
C CYS A 187 16.03 3.76 13.63
N CYS A 188 15.04 3.56 14.50
CA CYS A 188 13.92 2.66 14.30
C CYS A 188 12.90 3.17 13.27
N ASP A 189 12.82 4.48 13.05
CA ASP A 189 11.81 5.08 12.18
C ASP A 189 11.97 4.66 10.72
N LEU A 190 13.20 4.64 10.21
CA LEU A 190 13.44 4.30 8.81
C LEU A 190 12.96 2.87 8.48
N PRO A 191 13.40 1.81 9.20
CA PRO A 191 12.87 0.46 9.02
C PRO A 191 11.34 0.37 9.20
N CYS A 192 10.80 0.99 10.25
CA CYS A 192 9.35 0.96 10.52
C CYS A 192 8.53 1.66 9.42
N PHE A 193 9.04 2.77 8.88
CA PHE A 193 8.43 3.50 7.78
C PHE A 193 8.44 2.67 6.51
N ILE A 194 9.58 2.07 6.15
CA ILE A 194 9.69 1.20 4.97
C ILE A 194 8.65 0.07 5.05
N VAL A 195 8.57 -0.60 6.20
CA VAL A 195 7.66 -1.73 6.37
C VAL A 195 6.19 -1.29 6.29
N LYS A 196 5.87 -0.15 6.90
CA LYS A 196 4.52 0.42 6.88
C LYS A 196 4.11 0.91 5.49
N ASN A 197 5.00 1.65 4.82
CA ASN A 197 4.71 2.32 3.56
C ASN A 197 4.56 1.34 2.40
N TRP A 198 5.44 0.33 2.30
CA TRP A 198 5.40 -0.63 1.19
C TRP A 198 4.51 -1.85 1.46
N PHE A 199 4.36 -2.27 2.72
CA PHE A 199 3.65 -3.52 3.05
C PHE A 199 2.45 -3.33 3.98
N GLY A 200 2.17 -2.10 4.44
CA GLY A 200 1.04 -1.81 5.31
C GLY A 200 1.19 -2.33 6.75
N ILE A 201 2.34 -2.90 7.09
CA ILE A 201 2.60 -3.59 8.37
C ILE A 201 3.18 -2.62 9.40
N ASP A 202 2.65 -2.66 10.62
CA ASP A 202 3.20 -1.89 11.75
C ASP A 202 4.12 -2.75 12.60
N LEU A 203 5.40 -2.37 12.63
CA LEU A 203 6.36 -2.87 13.60
C LEU A 203 6.32 -2.05 14.89
N TRP A 204 6.65 -2.70 16.01
CA TRP A 204 6.60 -2.16 17.36
C TRP A 204 7.91 -2.42 18.12
N GLY A 205 8.12 -1.67 19.21
CA GLY A 205 9.28 -1.81 20.09
C GLY A 205 10.46 -0.91 19.69
N ASN A 206 11.60 -1.09 20.36
CA ASN A 206 12.84 -0.42 20.02
C ASN A 206 13.54 -1.15 18.86
N ALA A 207 14.66 -0.60 18.37
CA ALA A 207 15.45 -1.21 17.30
C ALA A 207 15.78 -2.70 17.56
N ILE A 208 16.15 -3.06 18.80
CA ILE A 208 16.47 -4.45 19.18
C ILE A 208 15.27 -5.40 19.13
N ASP A 209 14.04 -4.87 19.28
CA ASP A 209 12.81 -5.65 19.31
C ASP A 209 12.27 -5.97 17.90
N LEU A 210 12.79 -5.29 16.86
CA LEU A 210 12.21 -5.32 15.52
C LEU A 210 12.20 -6.71 14.88
N LEU A 211 13.18 -7.58 15.17
CA LEU A 211 13.15 -8.96 14.67
C LEU A 211 11.94 -9.73 15.23
N ASN A 212 11.66 -9.58 16.53
CA ASN A 212 10.50 -10.22 17.17
C ASN A 212 9.20 -9.62 16.64
N SER A 213 9.14 -8.31 16.51
CA SER A 213 7.98 -7.61 15.94
C SER A 213 7.70 -8.08 14.51
N ALA A 214 8.73 -8.19 13.66
CA ALA A 214 8.59 -8.59 12.26
C ALA A 214 8.10 -10.03 12.14
N SER A 215 8.70 -10.94 12.91
CA SER A 215 8.27 -12.35 12.95
C SER A 215 6.81 -12.48 13.41
N ALA A 216 6.39 -11.73 14.44
CA ALA A 216 5.00 -11.72 14.91
C ALA A 216 4.00 -11.20 13.86
N GLN A 217 4.45 -10.35 12.93
CA GLN A 217 3.67 -9.85 11.80
C GLN A 217 3.79 -10.72 10.54
N GLY A 218 4.48 -11.86 10.61
CA GLY A 218 4.63 -12.81 9.49
C GLY A 218 5.70 -12.46 8.47
N LEU A 219 6.60 -11.51 8.77
CA LEU A 219 7.77 -11.22 7.92
C LEU A 219 8.89 -12.24 8.15
N GLU A 220 9.69 -12.48 7.12
CA GLU A 220 10.87 -13.33 7.21
C GLU A 220 11.97 -12.65 8.04
N VAL A 221 12.54 -13.41 8.98
CA VAL A 221 13.63 -12.96 9.86
C VAL A 221 14.78 -13.94 9.74
N ILE A 222 15.98 -13.41 9.54
CA ILE A 222 17.20 -14.19 9.35
C ILE A 222 18.22 -13.75 10.39
N TYR A 223 18.71 -14.71 11.17
CA TYR A 223 19.71 -14.46 12.19
C TYR A 223 21.12 -14.55 11.61
N ASN A 224 22.01 -13.69 12.11
CA ASN A 224 23.40 -13.65 11.71
C ASN A 224 24.09 -15.00 12.01
N ALA A 225 24.75 -15.58 11.01
CA ALA A 225 25.45 -16.85 11.11
C ALA A 225 26.56 -16.93 10.04
N PRO A 226 27.61 -17.76 10.25
CA PRO A 226 28.67 -17.92 9.26
C PRO A 226 28.14 -18.33 7.87
N GLY A 227 28.46 -17.54 6.85
CA GLY A 227 28.04 -17.78 5.46
C GLY A 227 26.61 -17.34 5.13
N VAL A 228 25.92 -16.68 6.06
CA VAL A 228 24.60 -16.10 5.86
C VAL A 228 24.77 -14.58 5.83
N ASN A 229 24.50 -13.95 4.68
CA ASN A 229 24.74 -12.53 4.48
C ASN A 229 23.43 -11.77 4.19
N PRO A 230 23.30 -10.51 4.65
CA PRO A 230 22.20 -9.65 4.26
C PRO A 230 22.34 -9.24 2.79
N LYS A 231 21.19 -8.98 2.19
CA LYS A 231 21.00 -8.52 0.82
C LYS A 231 20.55 -7.08 0.79
N ALA A 232 20.66 -6.45 -0.37
CA ALA A 232 20.07 -5.15 -0.60
C ALA A 232 18.57 -5.16 -0.23
N SER A 233 18.12 -4.08 0.42
CA SER A 233 16.81 -3.84 1.06
C SER A 233 16.54 -4.52 2.40
N ASP A 234 17.40 -5.43 2.88
CA ASP A 234 17.21 -6.00 4.22
C ASP A 234 17.31 -4.93 5.31
N LEU A 235 16.58 -5.13 6.41
CA LEU A 235 16.58 -4.23 7.56
C LEU A 235 17.34 -4.89 8.71
N PHE A 236 18.57 -4.47 8.96
CA PHE A 236 19.42 -5.11 9.97
C PHE A 236 19.07 -4.64 11.38
N VAL A 237 19.27 -5.52 12.36
CA VAL A 237 19.12 -5.22 13.79
C VAL A 237 20.41 -5.60 14.49
N MET A 238 20.88 -4.72 15.37
CA MET A 238 22.10 -4.95 16.15
C MET A 238 21.97 -4.53 17.61
N GLU A 239 22.75 -5.21 18.44
CA GLU A 239 23.05 -4.78 19.81
C GLU A 239 24.09 -3.67 19.81
N VAL A 240 23.95 -2.73 20.75
CA VAL A 240 24.90 -1.65 20.96
C VAL A 240 25.42 -1.75 22.40
N ALA A 241 26.74 -1.94 22.55
CA ALA A 241 27.35 -2.07 23.87
C ALA A 241 27.04 -0.85 24.75
N GLY A 242 26.44 -1.09 25.92
CA GLY A 242 26.07 -0.04 26.87
C GLY A 242 24.74 0.66 26.58
N SER A 243 23.98 0.23 25.57
CA SER A 243 22.63 0.74 25.26
C SER A 243 21.60 -0.39 25.23
N PRO A 244 20.44 -0.23 25.89
CA PRO A 244 19.39 -1.25 25.89
C PRO A 244 18.50 -1.22 24.64
N TYR A 245 18.62 -0.20 23.78
CA TYR A 245 17.67 0.04 22.68
C TYR A 245 18.04 -0.67 21.37
N GLY A 246 19.31 -1.06 21.21
CA GLY A 246 19.86 -1.54 19.94
C GLY A 246 20.01 -0.44 18.88
N HIS A 247 20.32 -0.85 17.66
CA HIS A 247 20.39 0.02 16.47
C HIS A 247 19.94 -0.75 15.23
N THR A 248 19.51 -0.03 14.19
CA THR A 248 18.94 -0.62 12.98
C THR A 248 19.09 0.34 11.79
N GLY A 249 18.87 -0.17 10.58
CA GLY A 249 18.90 0.59 9.34
C GLY A 249 18.68 -0.31 8.13
N ALA A 250 18.74 0.29 6.93
CA ALA A 250 18.52 -0.41 5.68
C ALA A 250 19.84 -0.77 5.00
N VAL A 251 19.96 -2.00 4.52
CA VAL A 251 21.11 -2.49 3.74
C VAL A 251 20.93 -2.07 2.29
N ILE A 252 21.93 -1.42 1.70
CA ILE A 252 21.82 -0.79 0.36
C ILE A 252 22.48 -1.59 -0.76
N GLU A 253 23.24 -2.64 -0.43
CA GLU A 253 23.81 -3.58 -1.39
C GLU A 253 24.02 -4.95 -0.71
N ASP A 254 24.16 -5.99 -1.52
CA ASP A 254 24.46 -7.32 -1.00
C ASP A 254 25.80 -7.33 -0.26
N SER A 255 25.81 -7.86 0.96
CA SER A 255 27.01 -7.95 1.77
C SER A 255 27.96 -9.05 1.26
N ASP A 256 29.24 -8.74 1.28
CA ASP A 256 30.34 -9.68 1.01
C ASP A 256 30.60 -10.66 2.17
N GLY A 257 29.88 -10.51 3.29
CA GLY A 257 30.05 -11.31 4.52
C GLY A 257 31.12 -10.77 5.47
N TYR A 258 31.74 -9.63 5.15
CA TYR A 258 32.68 -8.93 6.01
C TYR A 258 32.17 -7.55 6.41
N THR A 259 31.54 -6.86 5.46
CA THR A 259 31.01 -5.51 5.65
C THR A 259 29.56 -5.41 5.22
N ILE A 260 28.84 -4.47 5.83
CA ILE A 260 27.47 -4.12 5.49
C ILE A 260 27.46 -2.63 5.19
N LYS A 261 27.08 -2.27 3.96
CA LYS A 261 26.82 -0.88 3.60
C LYS A 261 25.35 -0.58 3.80
N THR A 262 25.09 0.53 4.46
CA THR A 262 23.76 0.85 4.98
C THR A 262 23.42 2.32 4.79
N VAL A 263 22.13 2.60 4.85
CA VAL A 263 21.60 3.91 5.20
C VAL A 263 20.88 3.79 6.52
N GLU A 264 21.16 4.71 7.43
CA GLU A 264 20.64 4.66 8.80
C GLU A 264 20.42 6.07 9.34
N GLN A 265 19.54 6.17 10.33
CA GLN A 265 19.25 7.41 11.03
C GLN A 265 19.85 7.39 12.43
N ASN A 266 20.08 8.59 12.98
CA ASN A 266 20.61 8.76 14.32
C ASN A 266 21.89 7.92 14.60
N ILE A 267 22.88 8.01 13.71
CA ILE A 267 24.15 7.25 13.84
C ILE A 267 25.13 7.95 14.81
N ASP A 268 25.14 9.29 14.81
CA ASP A 268 26.19 10.07 15.47
C ASP A 268 26.08 10.11 17.01
N GLY A 269 24.92 9.73 17.56
CA GLY A 269 24.70 9.64 19.01
C GLY A 269 24.96 10.93 19.79
N ASN A 270 24.81 12.10 19.17
CA ASN A 270 24.97 13.39 19.87
C ASN A 270 23.92 13.54 20.99
N TRP A 271 24.18 14.38 22.01
CA TRP A 271 23.32 14.53 23.19
C TRP A 271 21.86 14.92 22.86
N ASP A 272 21.64 15.67 21.77
CA ASP A 272 20.29 16.04 21.29
C ASP A 272 19.55 14.90 20.55
N SER A 273 20.27 13.84 20.16
CA SER A 273 19.74 12.80 19.28
C SER A 273 18.69 11.90 19.93
N LEU A 274 18.67 11.82 21.26
CA LEU A 274 17.61 11.12 22.00
C LEU A 274 16.29 11.91 22.04
N GLN A 275 16.30 13.19 21.67
CA GLN A 275 15.11 14.06 21.70
C GLN A 275 14.57 14.39 20.30
N VAL A 276 15.43 14.44 19.28
CA VAL A 276 15.05 14.80 17.89
C VAL A 276 15.57 13.87 16.80
N GLY A 277 16.40 12.89 17.16
CA GLY A 277 16.97 11.93 16.21
C GLY A 277 18.10 12.52 15.36
N GLY A 278 18.29 11.97 14.17
CA GLY A 278 19.23 12.48 13.18
C GLY A 278 18.92 11.97 11.77
N PRO A 279 19.26 12.76 10.74
CA PRO A 279 18.91 12.43 9.35
C PRO A 279 19.53 11.11 8.90
N ALA A 280 18.96 10.53 7.85
CA ALA A 280 19.51 9.36 7.19
C ALA A 280 20.89 9.67 6.64
N ARG A 281 21.83 8.73 6.79
CA ARG A 281 23.20 8.84 6.30
C ARG A 281 23.72 7.49 5.84
N PHE A 282 24.64 7.53 4.89
CA PHE A 282 25.43 6.37 4.51
C PHE A 282 26.34 5.94 5.66
N ASN A 283 26.45 4.64 5.85
CA ASN A 283 27.40 4.06 6.78
C ASN A 283 27.96 2.74 6.23
N THR A 284 29.09 2.32 6.77
CA THR A 284 29.69 1.02 6.47
C THR A 284 30.25 0.46 7.76
N ARG A 285 29.80 -0.75 8.12
CA ARG A 285 30.15 -1.42 9.37
C ARG A 285 30.52 -2.87 9.12
N ASP A 286 31.24 -3.48 10.06
CA ASP A 286 31.37 -4.93 10.12
C ASP A 286 30.13 -5.56 10.82
N PHE A 287 30.18 -6.87 11.03
CA PHE A 287 29.08 -7.62 11.67
C PHE A 287 29.09 -7.56 13.20
N THR A 288 29.94 -6.73 13.82
CA THR A 288 30.02 -6.64 15.29
C THR A 288 28.67 -6.17 15.86
N GLY A 289 28.09 -7.01 16.73
CA GLY A 289 26.80 -6.76 17.37
C GLY A 289 25.58 -7.01 16.49
N VAL A 290 25.74 -7.33 15.20
CA VAL A 290 24.60 -7.63 14.30
C VAL A 290 23.95 -8.94 14.73
N VAL A 291 22.67 -8.86 15.10
CA VAL A 291 21.85 -9.99 15.57
C VAL A 291 21.23 -10.73 14.38
N GLY A 292 20.75 -9.98 13.39
CA GLY A 292 20.03 -10.50 12.23
C GLY A 292 19.40 -9.39 11.42
N TRP A 293 18.51 -9.73 10.52
CA TRP A 293 17.79 -8.79 9.67
C TRP A 293 16.41 -9.31 9.27
N ILE A 294 15.54 -8.36 8.96
CA ILE A 294 14.22 -8.62 8.38
C ILE A 294 14.39 -8.66 6.87
N ARG A 295 13.90 -9.73 6.24
CA ARG A 295 13.84 -9.85 4.78
C ARG A 295 12.48 -9.45 4.27
N LEU A 296 12.47 -8.40 3.45
CA LEU A 296 11.25 -7.84 2.88
C LEU A 296 10.77 -8.72 1.71
N PRO A 297 9.45 -8.89 1.52
CA PRO A 297 8.89 -9.69 0.43
C PRO A 297 8.95 -8.92 -0.90
N VAL A 298 10.17 -8.71 -1.41
CA VAL A 298 10.47 -7.95 -2.64
C VAL A 298 11.19 -8.79 -3.68
N ASP A 299 11.18 -8.36 -4.94
CA ASP A 299 12.05 -8.94 -5.96
C ASP A 299 13.50 -8.44 -5.76
N HIS A 300 14.42 -9.38 -5.52
CA HIS A 300 15.85 -9.13 -5.36
C HIS A 300 16.63 -9.32 -6.67
N ALA A 301 15.99 -9.21 -7.83
CA ALA A 301 16.68 -9.19 -9.11
C ALA A 301 17.85 -8.18 -9.10
N HIS A 302 19.07 -8.68 -9.31
CA HIS A 302 20.29 -7.89 -9.20
C HIS A 302 20.32 -6.72 -10.19
N GLN A 303 20.15 -5.51 -9.70
CA GLN A 303 20.64 -4.29 -10.36
C GLN A 303 21.37 -3.43 -9.33
N THR A 304 22.41 -2.74 -9.77
CA THR A 304 23.16 -1.82 -8.91
C THR A 304 22.41 -0.49 -8.81
N VAL A 305 22.05 -0.08 -7.60
CA VAL A 305 21.54 1.28 -7.34
C VAL A 305 22.73 2.23 -7.24
N ASP A 306 22.73 3.30 -8.04
CA ASP A 306 23.74 4.34 -7.94
C ASP A 306 23.55 5.12 -6.64
N THR A 307 24.58 5.11 -5.78
CA THR A 307 24.57 5.83 -4.50
C THR A 307 24.94 7.31 -4.66
N ALA A 308 25.46 7.71 -5.82
CA ALA A 308 25.83 9.10 -6.07
C ALA A 308 24.58 10.00 -6.11
N PRO A 309 24.65 11.22 -5.57
CA PRO A 309 23.61 12.22 -5.77
C PRO A 309 23.35 12.40 -7.27
N GLN A 310 22.10 12.27 -7.69
CA GLN A 310 21.72 12.58 -9.07
C GLN A 310 21.82 14.10 -9.28
N ASN A 311 22.74 14.49 -10.17
CA ASN A 311 23.05 15.87 -10.52
C ASN A 311 22.62 16.17 -11.96
N SER A 312 21.32 16.06 -12.23
CA SER A 312 20.72 16.67 -13.41
C SER A 312 20.51 18.15 -13.14
N ASP A 313 21.10 18.98 -13.99
CA ASP A 313 20.89 20.43 -14.00
C ASP A 313 19.58 20.83 -14.70
N THR A 314 18.83 19.87 -15.24
CA THR A 314 17.55 20.11 -15.91
C THR A 314 16.38 19.66 -15.05
N ILE A 315 15.42 20.58 -14.87
CA ILE A 315 14.08 20.32 -14.32
C ILE A 315 13.06 20.44 -15.45
N VAL A 316 12.08 19.53 -15.46
CA VAL A 316 10.83 19.73 -16.19
C VAL A 316 9.85 20.39 -15.23
N GLU A 317 9.69 21.71 -15.34
CA GLU A 317 8.84 22.51 -14.45
C GLU A 317 7.60 23.01 -15.19
N THR A 318 6.45 22.89 -14.55
CA THR A 318 5.14 23.32 -15.04
C THR A 318 4.49 24.29 -14.06
N PRO A 319 3.94 25.43 -14.54
CA PRO A 319 3.18 26.34 -13.69
C PRO A 319 1.95 25.65 -13.11
N LYS A 320 1.83 25.65 -11.78
CA LYS A 320 0.67 25.14 -11.06
C LYS A 320 0.68 25.69 -9.64
N SER A 321 -0.44 26.25 -9.23
CA SER A 321 -0.61 26.72 -7.86
C SER A 321 -1.34 25.70 -7.03
N GLY A 322 -0.92 25.55 -5.79
CA GLY A 322 -1.55 24.64 -4.83
C GLY A 322 -0.94 24.80 -3.45
N THR A 323 -1.36 23.92 -2.55
CA THR A 323 -0.76 23.79 -1.23
C THR A 323 -0.28 22.36 -1.00
N PHE A 324 0.84 22.23 -0.31
CA PHE A 324 1.36 20.92 0.08
C PHE A 324 1.52 20.89 1.60
N THR A 325 0.86 19.93 2.25
CA THR A 325 1.02 19.68 3.68
C THR A 325 1.97 18.50 3.88
N LEU A 326 3.09 18.74 4.56
CA LEU A 326 4.14 17.75 4.75
C LEU A 326 3.69 16.66 5.73
N ASP A 327 3.96 15.39 5.40
CA ASP A 327 3.67 14.23 6.28
C ASP A 327 4.94 13.50 6.72
N VAL A 328 6.11 14.02 6.34
CA VAL A 328 7.43 13.60 6.86
C VAL A 328 7.97 14.64 7.83
N VAL A 329 8.88 14.24 8.70
CA VAL A 329 9.25 15.03 9.88
C VAL A 329 10.08 16.25 9.61
N GLU A 330 10.96 16.18 8.62
CA GLU A 330 11.64 17.36 8.14
C GLU A 330 12.06 17.18 6.67
N ILE A 331 11.93 18.24 5.88
CA ILE A 331 12.32 18.26 4.47
C ILE A 331 13.16 19.50 4.18
N ASN A 332 14.29 19.31 3.49
CA ASN A 332 15.18 20.42 3.12
C ASN A 332 14.59 21.26 1.98
N ILE A 333 14.68 22.58 2.13
CA ILE A 333 14.39 23.57 1.10
C ILE A 333 15.68 23.91 0.38
N ARG A 334 15.66 23.94 -0.95
CA ARG A 334 16.86 24.07 -1.78
C ARG A 334 16.77 25.23 -2.77
N ARG A 335 17.93 25.72 -3.22
CA ARG A 335 18.02 26.77 -4.27
C ARG A 335 17.82 26.25 -5.69
N TRP A 336 17.96 24.95 -5.89
CA TRP A 336 17.78 24.27 -7.14
C TRP A 336 17.15 22.89 -6.87
N PRO A 337 16.34 22.33 -7.80
CA PRO A 337 15.73 21.01 -7.67
C PRO A 337 16.76 19.87 -7.88
N SER A 338 17.78 19.87 -7.03
CA SER A 338 18.85 18.88 -6.96
C SER A 338 19.25 18.68 -5.51
N LEU A 339 19.53 17.43 -5.12
CA LEU A 339 19.99 17.14 -3.76
C LEU A 339 21.40 17.66 -3.46
N ALA A 340 22.20 17.96 -4.48
CA ALA A 340 23.49 18.60 -4.31
C ALA A 340 23.37 20.13 -4.17
N SER A 341 22.19 20.71 -4.36
CA SER A 341 21.95 22.15 -4.24
C SER A 341 22.02 22.63 -2.79
N GLU A 342 22.41 23.89 -2.61
CA GLU A 342 22.40 24.60 -1.34
C GLU A 342 21.07 24.43 -0.61
N VAL A 343 21.15 23.94 0.63
CA VAL A 343 20.03 23.89 1.57
C VAL A 343 19.89 25.27 2.22
N VAL A 344 18.70 25.85 2.14
CA VAL A 344 18.41 27.22 2.59
C VAL A 344 17.35 27.30 3.67
N GLY A 345 16.90 26.16 4.15
CA GLY A 345 15.96 26.00 5.23
C GLY A 345 15.36 24.61 5.22
N SER A 346 14.35 24.41 6.06
CA SER A 346 13.59 23.17 6.15
C SER A 346 12.14 23.45 6.53
N TYR A 347 11.25 22.52 6.19
CA TYR A 347 9.89 22.45 6.72
C TYR A 347 9.72 21.18 7.54
N LYS A 348 8.79 21.19 8.50
CA LYS A 348 8.52 20.07 9.41
C LYS A 348 7.15 19.45 9.17
N GLN A 349 6.92 18.26 9.71
CA GLN A 349 5.62 17.57 9.55
C GLN A 349 4.45 18.49 9.95
N GLY A 350 3.40 18.45 9.13
CA GLY A 350 2.22 19.30 9.29
C GLY A 350 2.36 20.72 8.74
N ASP A 351 3.58 21.19 8.46
CA ASP A 351 3.76 22.47 7.77
C ASP A 351 3.10 22.44 6.39
N THR A 352 2.48 23.54 6.03
CA THR A 352 1.81 23.71 4.75
C THR A 352 2.49 24.78 3.92
N VAL A 353 2.83 24.44 2.69
CA VAL A 353 3.59 25.27 1.76
C VAL A 353 2.73 25.60 0.56
N SER A 354 2.50 26.88 0.30
CA SER A 354 1.90 27.31 -0.96
C SER A 354 2.98 27.35 -2.05
N PHE A 355 2.67 26.81 -3.21
CA PHE A 355 3.57 26.80 -4.36
C PHE A 355 2.89 27.34 -5.61
N ASP A 356 3.70 27.71 -6.60
CA ASP A 356 3.25 28.27 -7.88
C ASP A 356 3.82 27.53 -9.10
N SER A 357 4.72 26.57 -8.87
CA SER A 357 5.11 25.58 -9.87
C SER A 357 5.46 24.24 -9.24
N GLU A 358 5.35 23.20 -10.06
CA GLU A 358 5.78 21.84 -9.74
C GLU A 358 6.57 21.25 -10.90
N GLY A 359 7.34 20.21 -10.64
CA GLY A 359 8.14 19.57 -11.66
C GLY A 359 8.84 18.33 -11.17
N TYR A 360 9.65 17.73 -12.03
CA TYR A 360 10.47 16.59 -11.64
C TYR A 360 11.91 16.75 -12.13
N ALA A 361 12.83 16.28 -11.30
CA ALA A 361 14.26 16.27 -11.56
C ALA A 361 14.90 15.24 -10.61
N ASN A 362 15.95 14.56 -11.07
CA ASN A 362 16.79 13.72 -10.22
C ASN A 362 16.06 12.54 -9.55
N GLY A 363 14.94 12.10 -10.13
CA GLY A 363 14.08 11.06 -9.57
C GLY A 363 13.13 11.55 -8.46
N TYR A 364 12.97 12.86 -8.30
CA TYR A 364 12.06 13.46 -7.33
C TYR A 364 11.03 14.33 -7.99
N TYR A 365 9.88 14.39 -7.34
CA TYR A 365 8.85 15.37 -7.59
C TYR A 365 9.09 16.58 -6.71
N TRP A 366 9.11 17.77 -7.31
CA TRP A 366 9.46 19.03 -6.67
C TRP A 366 8.29 19.99 -6.75
N ILE A 367 8.07 20.75 -5.68
CA ILE A 367 7.33 22.02 -5.75
C ILE A 367 8.29 23.18 -5.62
N SER A 368 7.88 24.34 -6.14
CA SER A 368 8.71 25.52 -6.25
C SER A 368 7.88 26.76 -5.96
N TYR A 369 8.49 27.70 -5.22
CA TYR A 369 7.82 28.89 -4.70
C TYR A 369 8.81 30.01 -4.41
N LEU A 370 8.33 31.25 -4.32
CA LEU A 370 9.13 32.36 -3.82
C LEU A 370 9.16 32.36 -2.29
N GLY A 371 10.34 32.19 -1.71
CA GLY A 371 10.52 32.28 -0.26
C GLY A 371 10.48 33.72 0.26
N GLY A 372 10.46 33.90 1.58
CA GLY A 372 10.45 35.23 2.22
C GLY A 372 11.63 36.14 1.84
N SER A 373 12.74 35.56 1.36
CA SER A 373 13.89 36.28 0.80
C SER A 373 13.65 36.87 -0.60
N GLY A 374 12.51 36.59 -1.24
CA GLY A 374 12.22 36.95 -2.64
C GLY A 374 12.88 36.05 -3.68
N MET A 375 13.78 35.14 -3.26
CA MET A 375 14.40 34.15 -4.12
C MET A 375 13.53 32.89 -4.24
N ARG A 376 13.61 32.22 -5.39
CA ARG A 376 12.95 30.94 -5.63
C ARG A 376 13.60 29.82 -4.81
N ASN A 377 12.75 28.96 -4.30
CA ASN A 377 13.05 27.80 -3.49
C ASN A 377 12.40 26.57 -4.11
N TYR A 378 13.01 25.41 -3.91
CA TYR A 378 12.53 24.12 -4.37
C TYR A 378 12.46 23.16 -3.18
N MET A 379 11.41 22.36 -3.12
CA MET A 379 11.22 21.35 -2.08
C MET A 379 10.81 20.04 -2.74
N ALA A 380 11.56 18.97 -2.49
CA ALA A 380 11.19 17.64 -2.95
C ALA A 380 10.03 17.15 -2.09
N ILE A 381 8.98 16.65 -2.74
CA ILE A 381 7.73 16.21 -2.10
C ILE A 381 7.37 14.76 -2.42
N GLY A 382 8.22 14.06 -3.14
CA GLY A 382 7.96 12.69 -3.57
C GLY A 382 9.02 12.15 -4.52
N ILE A 383 8.84 10.91 -4.93
CA ILE A 383 9.71 10.20 -5.87
C ILE A 383 9.00 10.12 -7.23
N THR A 384 9.74 10.23 -8.32
CA THR A 384 9.24 9.95 -9.66
C THR A 384 10.00 8.82 -10.33
N ASP A 385 9.37 8.16 -11.29
CA ASP A 385 10.08 7.32 -12.25
C ASP A 385 10.90 8.18 -13.24
N LYS A 386 11.57 7.52 -14.19
CA LYS A 386 12.40 8.17 -15.23
C LYS A 386 11.60 9.06 -16.20
N ASP A 387 10.29 8.82 -16.30
CA ASP A 387 9.38 9.53 -17.22
C ASP A 387 8.63 10.66 -16.50
N GLY A 388 8.86 10.84 -15.20
CA GLY A 388 8.26 11.91 -14.37
C GLY A 388 6.93 11.52 -13.72
N ASN A 389 6.52 10.26 -13.81
CA ASN A 389 5.32 9.79 -13.11
C ASN A 389 5.62 9.68 -11.61
N ILE A 390 4.69 10.16 -10.79
CA ILE A 390 4.82 10.13 -9.33
C ILE A 390 4.71 8.68 -8.84
N ILE A 391 5.76 8.19 -8.19
CA ILE A 391 5.80 6.88 -7.52
C ILE A 391 5.26 7.02 -6.09
N SER A 392 5.67 8.06 -5.37
CA SER A 392 5.23 8.33 -4.00
C SER A 392 5.20 9.82 -3.69
N LEU A 393 4.39 10.20 -2.70
CA LEU A 393 4.31 11.54 -2.14
C LEU A 393 4.57 11.49 -0.64
N TRP A 394 5.28 12.49 -0.12
CA TRP A 394 5.67 12.62 1.28
C TRP A 394 4.76 13.59 2.04
N GLY A 395 3.50 13.64 1.62
CA GLY A 395 2.51 14.59 2.13
C GLY A 395 1.27 14.66 1.25
N LYS A 396 0.41 15.63 1.54
CA LYS A 396 -0.88 15.83 0.86
C LYS A 396 -0.81 17.06 -0.04
N LEU A 397 -1.00 16.84 -1.33
CA LEU A 397 -1.11 17.88 -2.33
C LEU A 397 -2.59 18.27 -2.48
N ASN A 398 -2.93 19.56 -2.30
CA ASN A 398 -4.29 20.10 -2.40
C ASN A 398 -4.40 21.25 -3.39
#